data_AF-A0A5N4CW91-F1
#
_entry.id   AF-A0A5N4CW91-F1
#
_cell.length_a   1.000
_cell.length_b   1.000
_cell.length_c   1.000
_cell.angle_alpha   90.00
_cell.angle_beta   90.00
_cell.angle_gamma   90.00
#
_symmetry.space_group_name_H-M   'P 1'
#
loop_
_entity.id
_entity.type
_entity.pdbx_description
1 polymer ?
#
loop_
_entity_poly.entity_id
_entity_poly.type
_entity_poly.pdbx_seq_one_letter_code
_entity_poly.pdbx_strand_id
1 'polypeptide(L)'
;MAQQRALPQSKETLLQSYNKRLKDDVKSIMRNFTEIIKTANTEDETQVPRATQGKQDNYKMHVRAANIVRADESLMKLVSDLKHFLILNDFPSDEVSIDLYELEEEYYSSRYK
;
A
#
# COMPACT_ATOMS: atom_id res chain seq x y z
N MET A 1 20.32 11.54 -32.26
CA MET A 1 19.83 11.83 -30.89
C MET A 1 18.35 11.50 -30.86
N ALA A 2 17.93 10.51 -30.07
CA ALA A 2 16.52 10.16 -29.97
C ALA A 2 15.78 11.32 -29.28
N GLN A 3 14.82 11.92 -29.96
CA GLN A 3 14.04 13.02 -29.43
C GLN A 3 13.12 12.46 -28.35
N GLN A 4 13.46 12.74 -27.08
CA GLN A 4 12.63 12.38 -25.93
C GLN A 4 11.28 13.11 -26.11
N ARG A 5 10.24 12.37 -26.49
CA ARG A 5 8.88 12.91 -26.54
C ARG A 5 8.48 13.28 -25.12
N ALA A 6 8.19 14.54 -24.88
CA ALA A 6 7.63 14.99 -23.61
C ALA A 6 6.31 14.24 -23.34
N LEU A 7 6.11 13.82 -22.09
CA LEU A 7 4.89 13.14 -21.68
C LEU A 7 3.72 14.14 -21.67
N PRO A 8 2.49 13.71 -21.99
CA PRO A 8 1.31 14.53 -21.76
C PRO A 8 1.16 14.90 -20.27
N GLN A 9 0.76 16.14 -19.99
CA GLN A 9 0.60 16.67 -18.62
C GLN A 9 -0.31 15.82 -17.72
N SER A 10 -1.32 15.16 -18.30
CA SER A 10 -2.20 14.23 -17.58
C SER A 10 -1.45 13.02 -17.03
N LYS A 11 -0.46 12.50 -17.77
CA LYS A 11 0.40 11.39 -17.33
C LYS A 11 1.34 11.83 -16.21
N GLU A 12 1.89 13.04 -16.29
CA GLU A 12 2.75 13.59 -15.25
C GLU A 12 1.99 13.77 -13.93
N THR A 13 0.76 14.29 -14.01
CA THR A 13 -0.13 14.45 -12.85
C THR A 13 -0.46 13.09 -12.22
N LEU A 14 -0.70 12.06 -13.05
CA LEU A 14 -0.93 10.69 -12.58
C LEU A 14 0.30 10.11 -11.86
N LEU A 15 1.51 10.29 -12.42
CA LEU A 15 2.74 9.84 -11.77
C LEU A 15 2.99 10.56 -10.43
N GLN A 16 2.63 11.84 -10.32
CA GLN A 16 2.69 12.57 -9.05
C GLN A 16 1.71 12.00 -8.02
N SER A 17 0.50 11.61 -8.42
CA SER A 17 -0.49 11.01 -7.51
C SER A 17 -0.04 9.63 -7.02
N TYR A 18 0.56 8.82 -7.89
CA TYR A 18 1.20 7.55 -7.53
C TYR A 18 2.33 7.74 -6.52
N ASN A 19 3.21 8.72 -6.73
CA ASN A 19 4.30 9.01 -5.81
C ASN A 19 3.78 9.48 -4.44
N LYS A 20 2.75 10.32 -4.43
CA LYS A 20 2.09 10.75 -3.20
C LYS A 20 1.49 9.56 -2.43
N ARG A 21 0.73 8.71 -3.12
CA ARG A 21 0.13 7.49 -2.55
C ARG A 21 1.17 6.58 -1.91
N LEU A 22 2.25 6.28 -2.63
CA LEU A 22 3.38 5.49 -2.12
C LEU A 22 3.93 6.06 -0.80
N LYS A 23 4.20 7.37 -0.76
CA LYS A 23 4.76 8.04 0.42
C LYS A 23 3.78 8.01 1.60
N ASP A 24 2.50 8.24 1.33
CA ASP A 24 1.47 8.27 2.36
C ASP A 24 1.23 6.88 2.95
N ASP A 25 1.16 5.85 2.12
CA ASP A 25 0.96 4.45 2.56
C ASP A 25 2.17 3.93 3.34
N VAL A 26 3.40 4.12 2.85
CA VAL A 26 4.62 3.73 3.57
C VAL A 26 4.73 4.46 4.92
N LYS A 27 4.43 5.76 4.96
CA LYS A 27 4.41 6.53 6.22
C LYS A 27 3.33 6.00 7.16
N SER A 28 2.16 5.62 6.65
CA SER A 28 1.08 5.02 7.44
C SER A 28 1.52 3.70 8.07
N ILE A 29 2.13 2.80 7.28
CA ILE A 29 2.66 1.52 7.76
C ILE A 29 3.67 1.74 8.88
N MET A 30 4.69 2.58 8.64
CA MET A 30 5.74 2.86 9.61
C MET A 30 5.21 3.47 10.91
N ARG A 31 4.26 4.43 10.80
CA ARG A 31 3.65 5.06 11.98
C ARG A 31 2.85 4.04 12.79
N ASN A 32 1.99 3.25 12.15
CA ASN A 32 1.17 2.27 12.86
C ASN A 32 2.04 1.19 13.52
N PHE A 33 3.08 0.71 12.83
CA PHE A 33 4.01 -0.26 13.39
C PHE A 33 4.76 0.29 14.61
N THR A 34 5.32 1.49 14.49
CA THR A 34 6.02 2.17 15.61
C THR A 34 5.12 2.26 16.84
N GLU A 35 3.85 2.59 16.63
CA GLU A 35 2.91 2.75 17.72
C GLU A 35 2.44 1.42 18.32
N ILE A 36 2.39 0.33 17.54
CA ILE A 36 2.18 -1.02 18.09
C ILE A 36 3.31 -1.35 19.06
N ILE A 37 4.56 -1.13 18.66
CA ILE A 37 5.74 -1.40 19.50
C ILE A 37 5.70 -0.56 20.78
N LYS A 38 5.36 0.74 20.69
CA LYS A 38 5.19 1.59 21.87
C LYS A 38 4.09 1.09 22.80
N THR A 39 2.93 0.72 22.26
CA THR A 39 1.79 0.21 23.06
C THR A 39 2.13 -1.13 23.72
N ALA A 40 3.05 -1.91 23.14
CA ALA A 40 3.50 -3.18 23.71
C ALA A 40 4.46 -3.00 24.89
N ASN A 41 5.10 -1.83 25.02
CA ASN A 41 6.00 -1.56 26.14
C ASN A 41 5.18 -1.07 27.35
N THR A 42 5.03 -1.93 28.36
CA THR A 42 4.11 -1.74 29.50
C THR A 42 4.74 -0.96 30.67
N GLU A 43 5.59 0.02 30.39
CA GLU A 43 6.40 0.68 31.44
C GLU A 43 5.68 1.83 32.16
N ASP A 44 4.55 2.32 31.64
CA ASP A 44 3.84 3.47 32.22
C ASP A 44 2.75 3.05 33.22
N GLU A 45 2.86 3.51 34.47
CA GLU A 45 1.77 3.45 35.43
C GLU A 45 0.66 4.44 35.05
N THR A 46 -0.45 3.90 34.57
CA THR A 46 -1.65 4.67 34.24
C THR A 46 -2.59 4.80 35.43
N GLN A 47 -3.41 5.85 35.48
CA GLN A 47 -4.45 6.03 36.51
C GLN A 47 -5.60 5.01 36.44
N VAL A 48 -5.63 4.15 35.42
CA VAL A 48 -6.64 3.10 35.23
C VAL A 48 -6.11 1.71 35.62
N PRO A 49 -7.00 0.79 36.06
CA PRO A 49 -6.59 -0.58 36.39
C PRO A 49 -5.93 -1.29 35.19
N ARG A 50 -4.88 -2.08 35.46
CA ARG A 50 -4.15 -2.83 34.41
C ARG A 50 -5.04 -3.69 33.51
N ALA A 51 -6.09 -4.30 34.07
CA ALA A 51 -7.05 -5.09 33.30
C ALA A 51 -7.82 -4.25 32.26
N THR A 52 -8.13 -3.00 32.59
CA THR A 52 -8.78 -2.04 31.68
C THR A 52 -7.78 -1.52 30.65
N GLN A 53 -6.56 -1.19 31.09
CA GLN A 53 -5.47 -0.72 30.22
C GLN A 53 -5.13 -1.76 29.15
N GLY A 54 -4.95 -3.03 29.53
CA GLY A 54 -4.64 -4.11 28.59
C GLY A 54 -5.72 -4.33 27.52
N LYS A 55 -7.01 -4.15 27.87
CA LYS A 55 -8.10 -4.20 26.88
C LYS A 55 -8.02 -3.03 25.91
N GLN A 56 -7.79 -1.81 26.42
CA GLN A 56 -7.67 -0.62 25.58
C GLN A 56 -6.50 -0.74 24.60
N ASP A 57 -5.35 -1.22 25.08
CA ASP A 57 -4.14 -1.39 24.29
C ASP A 57 -4.30 -2.48 23.24
N ASN A 58 -4.97 -3.58 23.58
CA ASN A 58 -5.34 -4.62 22.62
C ASN A 58 -6.19 -4.05 21.47
N TYR A 59 -7.24 -3.28 21.77
CA TYR A 59 -8.05 -2.63 20.72
C TYR A 59 -7.24 -1.66 19.87
N LYS A 60 -6.37 -0.84 20.48
CA LYS A 60 -5.49 0.07 19.74
C LYS A 60 -4.55 -0.69 18.80
N MET A 61 -3.93 -1.78 19.27
CA MET A 61 -3.05 -2.61 18.45
C MET A 61 -3.79 -3.23 17.27
N HIS A 62 -5.01 -3.74 17.48
CA HIS A 62 -5.84 -4.28 16.39
C HIS A 62 -6.18 -3.23 15.33
N VAL A 63 -6.60 -2.03 15.74
CA VAL A 63 -6.87 -0.94 14.78
C VAL A 63 -5.62 -0.56 13.98
N ARG A 64 -4.46 -0.49 14.64
CA ARG A 64 -3.19 -0.18 13.99
C ARG A 64 -2.78 -1.27 13.00
N ALA A 65 -2.93 -2.54 13.36
CA ALA A 65 -2.67 -3.66 12.47
C ALA A 65 -3.60 -3.63 11.23
N ALA A 66 -4.89 -3.37 11.43
CA ALA A 66 -5.83 -3.21 10.33
C ALA A 66 -5.48 -2.04 9.40
N ASN A 67 -4.98 -0.93 9.95
CA ASN A 67 -4.51 0.20 9.15
C ASN A 67 -3.26 -0.14 8.33
N ILE A 68 -2.36 -0.99 8.83
CA ILE A 68 -1.20 -1.50 8.08
C ILE A 68 -1.68 -2.32 6.88
N VAL A 69 -2.57 -3.28 7.10
CA VAL A 69 -3.12 -4.13 6.04
C VAL A 69 -3.81 -3.29 4.95
N ARG A 70 -4.56 -2.25 5.35
CA ARG A 70 -5.22 -1.35 4.38
C ARG A 70 -4.21 -0.57 3.52
N ALA A 71 -3.13 -0.07 4.13
CA ALA A 71 -2.08 0.64 3.41
C ALA A 71 -1.31 -0.32 2.47
N ASP A 72 -1.09 -1.55 2.89
CA ASP A 72 -0.48 -2.60 2.06
C ASP A 72 -1.35 -2.95 0.85
N GLU A 73 -2.67 -3.14 1.04
CA GLU A 73 -3.60 -3.34 -0.07
C GLU A 73 -3.61 -2.15 -1.05
N SER A 74 -3.50 -0.93 -0.52
CA SER A 74 -3.37 0.27 -1.34
C SER A 74 -2.07 0.25 -2.17
N LEU A 75 -0.95 -0.22 -1.61
CA LEU A 75 0.31 -0.39 -2.34
C LEU A 75 0.21 -1.49 -3.41
N MET A 76 -0.48 -2.60 -3.14
CA MET A 76 -0.72 -3.64 -4.15
C MET A 76 -1.48 -3.09 -5.35
N LYS A 77 -2.55 -2.30 -5.10
CA LYS A 77 -3.29 -1.60 -6.16
C LYS A 77 -2.40 -0.63 -6.92
N LEU A 78 -1.54 0.12 -6.23
CA LEU A 78 -0.58 1.03 -6.88
C LEU A 78 0.40 0.28 -7.80
N VAL A 79 0.88 -0.89 -7.40
CA VAL A 79 1.74 -1.74 -8.25
C VAL A 79 0.99 -2.16 -9.51
N SER A 80 -0.27 -2.58 -9.39
CA SER A 80 -1.12 -2.91 -10.54
C SER A 80 -1.32 -1.70 -11.45
N ASP A 81 -1.65 -0.54 -10.89
CA ASP A 81 -1.81 0.73 -11.63
C ASP A 81 -0.54 1.12 -12.41
N LEU A 82 0.64 0.94 -11.80
CA LEU A 82 1.93 1.21 -12.45
C LEU A 82 2.21 0.25 -13.59
N LYS A 83 1.87 -1.03 -13.46
CA LYS A 83 1.97 -1.98 -14.56
C LYS A 83 1.05 -1.56 -15.70
N HIS A 84 -0.19 -1.15 -15.40
CA HIS A 84 -1.15 -0.71 -16.43
C HIS A 84 -0.62 0.50 -17.16
N PHE A 85 -0.06 1.45 -16.42
CA PHE A 85 0.60 2.61 -16.99
C PHE A 85 1.77 2.21 -17.91
N LEU A 86 2.62 1.25 -17.53
CA LEU A 86 3.78 0.84 -18.34
C LEU A 86 3.36 0.02 -19.57
N ILE A 87 2.47 -0.96 -19.41
CA ILE A 87 2.02 -1.83 -20.50
C ILE A 87 1.29 -1.02 -21.58
N LEU A 88 0.38 -0.12 -21.20
CA LEU A 88 -0.32 0.76 -22.14
C LEU A 88 0.60 1.79 -22.83
N ASN A 89 1.82 2.00 -22.30
CA ASN A 89 2.80 2.87 -22.93
C ASN A 89 3.79 2.14 -23.86
N ASP A 90 4.09 0.86 -23.60
CA ASP A 90 5.12 0.10 -24.31
C ASP A 90 4.57 -0.98 -25.28
N PHE A 91 3.32 -1.43 -25.14
CA PHE A 91 2.73 -2.43 -26.04
C PHE A 91 1.70 -1.82 -27.00
N PRO A 92 1.86 -2.01 -28.32
CA PRO A 92 0.95 -1.44 -29.31
C PRO A 92 -0.41 -2.18 -29.43
N SER A 93 -0.65 -3.27 -28.68
CA SER A 93 -1.91 -4.03 -28.75
C SER A 93 -2.50 -4.30 -27.37
N ASP A 94 -3.75 -3.86 -27.18
CA ASP A 94 -4.50 -4.02 -25.93
C ASP A 94 -4.71 -5.50 -25.52
N GLU A 95 -4.79 -6.44 -26.48
CA GLU A 95 -5.05 -7.86 -26.21
C GLU A 95 -3.94 -8.54 -25.36
N VAL A 96 -2.66 -8.33 -25.69
CA VAL A 96 -1.53 -8.93 -24.95
C VAL A 96 -1.44 -8.38 -23.52
N SER A 97 -1.93 -7.16 -23.30
CA SER A 97 -1.96 -6.55 -21.96
C SER A 97 -2.91 -7.29 -21.03
N ILE A 98 -4.09 -7.65 -21.54
CA ILE A 98 -5.18 -8.28 -20.77
C ILE A 98 -4.77 -9.69 -20.31
N ASP A 99 -4.17 -10.48 -21.20
CA ASP A 99 -3.73 -11.86 -20.89
C ASP A 99 -2.67 -11.90 -19.76
N LEU A 100 -1.76 -10.93 -19.73
CA LEU A 100 -0.74 -10.83 -18.67
C LEU A 100 -1.33 -10.45 -17.31
N TYR A 101 -2.41 -9.67 -17.29
CA TYR A 101 -3.13 -9.34 -16.05
C TYR A 101 -3.84 -10.54 -15.46
N GLU A 102 -4.55 -11.30 -16.29
CA GLU A 102 -5.28 -12.49 -15.82
C GLU A 102 -4.34 -13.55 -15.24
N LEU A 103 -3.21 -13.81 -15.92
CA LEU A 103 -2.18 -14.72 -15.44
C LEU A 103 -1.57 -14.28 -14.10
N GLU A 104 -1.40 -12.97 -13.90
CA GLU A 104 -0.87 -12.44 -12.65
C GLU A 104 -1.87 -12.56 -11.50
N GLU A 105 -3.13 -12.16 -11.72
CA GLU A 105 -4.23 -12.35 -10.75
C GLU A 105 -4.36 -13.82 -10.33
N GLU A 106 -4.26 -14.75 -11.28
CA GLU A 106 -4.31 -16.19 -11.01
C GLU A 106 -3.10 -16.65 -10.18
N TYR A 107 -1.88 -16.17 -10.49
CA TYR A 107 -0.67 -16.46 -9.72
C TYR A 107 -0.77 -15.97 -8.27
N TYR A 108 -1.23 -14.73 -8.04
CA TYR A 108 -1.40 -14.21 -6.70
C TYR A 108 -2.53 -14.94 -5.96
N SER A 109 -3.67 -15.20 -6.60
CA SER A 109 -4.78 -15.95 -6.00
C SER A 109 -4.36 -17.35 -5.57
N SER A 110 -3.49 -18.01 -6.34
CA SER A 110 -2.99 -19.36 -6.03
C SER A 110 -1.95 -19.39 -4.89
N ARG A 111 -1.22 -18.30 -4.66
CA ARG A 111 -0.14 -18.22 -3.65
C ARG A 111 -0.63 -17.89 -2.24
N TYR A 112 -1.81 -17.27 -2.13
CA TYR A 112 -2.39 -16.77 -0.87
C TYR A 112 -3.69 -17.49 -0.46
N LYS A 113 -4.05 -18.59 -1.13
CA LYS A 113 -5.03 -19.60 -0.67
C LYS A 113 -4.31 -20.70 0.09
#